data_AF-A0A959TBN3-F1
#
_entry.id   AF-A0A959TBN3-F1
#
_cell.length_a   1.000
_cell.length_b   1.000
_cell.length_c   1.000
_cell.angle_alpha   90.00
_cell.angle_beta   90.00
_cell.angle_gamma   90.00
#
_symmetry.space_group_name_H-M   'P 1'
#
loop_
_entity.id
_entity.type
_entity.pdbx_description
1 polymer ?
#
loop_
_entity_poly.entity_id
_entity_poly.type
_entity_poly.pdbx_seq_one_letter_code
_entity_poly.pdbx_strand_id
1 'polypeptide(L)'
;MARLISARRSGIHGKGVFALQDIPKGTTLCEYIGKQLTHAEADAKYAGNVGTGHTFLFTLNDDYIIDANQGGGVARWINHSCKPNAKAWVIEHETGDP
;
A
#
# COMPACT_ATOMS: atom_id res chain seq x y z
N MET A 1 -3.96 -16.66 -13.49
CA MET A 1 -2.83 -15.80 -13.91
C MET A 1 -1.59 -16.20 -13.13
N ALA A 2 -0.41 -16.18 -13.77
CA ALA A 2 0.85 -16.42 -13.07
C ALA A 2 1.13 -15.28 -12.07
N ARG A 3 1.70 -15.63 -10.92
CA ARG A 3 2.05 -14.65 -9.88
C ARG A 3 3.28 -13.85 -10.33
N LEU A 4 3.16 -12.53 -10.47
CA LEU A 4 4.25 -11.65 -10.90
C LEU A 4 5.23 -11.30 -9.76
N ILE A 5 4.72 -11.21 -8.54
CA ILE A 5 5.45 -10.70 -7.38
C ILE A 5 5.23 -11.55 -6.13
N SER A 6 6.21 -11.57 -5.22
CA SER A 6 6.10 -12.26 -3.93
C SER A 6 6.77 -11.49 -2.79
N ALA A 7 6.19 -11.59 -1.59
CA ALA A 7 6.77 -11.02 -0.38
C ALA A 7 7.83 -11.96 0.19
N ARG A 8 9.01 -11.41 0.51
CA ARG A 8 10.13 -12.11 1.16
C ARG A 8 10.79 -11.18 2.18
N ARG A 9 11.76 -11.66 2.95
CA ARG A 9 12.55 -10.79 3.84
C ARG A 9 13.34 -9.80 3.00
N SER A 10 13.27 -8.52 3.34
CA SER A 10 14.03 -7.46 2.66
C SER A 10 15.42 -7.32 3.28
N GLY A 11 16.41 -6.98 2.47
CA GLY A 11 17.71 -6.51 2.97
C GLY A 11 17.72 -5.06 3.45
N ILE A 12 16.62 -4.32 3.25
CA ILE A 12 16.48 -2.91 3.64
C ILE A 12 15.77 -2.81 5.00
N HIS A 13 14.51 -3.25 5.06
CA HIS A 13 13.70 -3.22 6.28
C HIS A 13 12.60 -4.27 6.22
N GLY A 14 12.41 -5.05 7.30
CA GLY A 14 11.32 -6.00 7.45
C GLY A 14 11.13 -6.95 6.26
N LYS A 15 9.93 -6.93 5.68
CA LYS A 15 9.59 -7.65 4.44
C LYS A 15 9.69 -6.69 3.25
N GLY A 16 9.91 -7.26 2.08
CA GLY A 16 9.94 -6.58 0.79
C GLY A 16 9.19 -7.39 -0.27
N VAL A 17 8.86 -6.77 -1.39
CA VAL A 17 8.26 -7.43 -2.55
C VAL A 17 9.29 -7.58 -3.66
N PHE A 18 9.32 -8.76 -4.27
CA PHE A 18 10.28 -9.14 -5.30
C PHE A 18 9.55 -9.62 -6.54
N ALA A 19 10.03 -9.21 -7.72
CA ALA A 19 9.58 -9.77 -8.99
C ALA A 19 9.99 -11.25 -9.08
N LEU A 20 9.10 -12.08 -9.62
CA LEU A 20 9.36 -13.51 -9.85
C LEU A 20 9.82 -13.78 -11.29
N GLN A 21 9.70 -12.79 -12.16
CA GLN A 21 10.06 -12.80 -13.57
C GLN A 21 10.26 -11.36 -14.04
N ASP A 22 10.72 -11.17 -15.27
CA ASP A 22 10.80 -9.84 -15.87
C ASP A 22 9.40 -9.25 -16.05
N ILE A 23 9.24 -7.98 -15.65
CA ILE A 23 7.95 -7.28 -15.69
C ILE A 23 8.08 -6.06 -16.61
N PRO A 24 7.37 -6.02 -17.75
CA PRO A 24 7.36 -4.87 -18.63
C PRO A 24 6.84 -3.60 -17.93
N LYS A 25 7.41 -2.44 -18.28
CA LYS A 25 6.92 -1.14 -17.81
C LYS A 25 5.44 -0.96 -18.18
N GLY A 26 4.65 -0.47 -17.23
CA GLY A 26 3.21 -0.26 -17.40
C GLY A 26 2.35 -1.45 -16.98
N THR A 27 2.95 -2.59 -16.62
CA THR A 27 2.22 -3.74 -16.08
C THR A 27 1.63 -3.42 -14.70
N THR A 28 0.33 -3.65 -14.52
CA THR A 28 -0.32 -3.60 -13.21
C THR A 28 0.13 -4.77 -12.34
N LEU A 29 0.68 -4.47 -11.16
CA LEU A 29 1.23 -5.47 -10.25
C LEU A 29 0.16 -6.08 -9.32
N CYS A 30 -0.53 -5.21 -8.60
CA CYS A 30 -1.56 -5.54 -7.62
C CYS A 30 -2.25 -4.26 -7.15
N GLU A 31 -3.42 -4.42 -6.54
CA GLU A 31 -4.12 -3.36 -5.83
C GLU A 31 -3.57 -3.19 -4.41
N TYR A 32 -3.60 -1.95 -3.89
CA TYR A 32 -3.31 -1.67 -2.49
C TYR A 32 -4.60 -1.77 -1.68
N ILE A 33 -4.89 -2.99 -1.20
CA ILE A 33 -6.10 -3.28 -0.43
C ILE A 33 -5.86 -3.14 1.08
N GLY A 34 -6.93 -2.88 1.81
CA GLY A 34 -6.95 -2.78 3.27
C GLY A 34 -8.33 -2.36 3.78
N LYS A 35 -8.44 -2.10 5.07
CA LYS A 35 -9.65 -1.53 5.64
C LYS A 35 -9.73 -0.05 5.28
N GLN A 36 -10.83 0.39 4.70
CA GLN A 36 -11.12 1.81 4.53
C GLN A 36 -11.47 2.45 5.86
N LEU A 37 -10.89 3.62 6.11
CA LEU A 37 -11.13 4.48 7.27
C LEU A 37 -11.35 5.91 6.76
N THR A 38 -12.09 6.71 7.51
CA THR A 38 -12.02 8.16 7.38
C THR A 38 -10.70 8.69 7.96
N HIS A 39 -10.31 9.91 7.58
CA HIS A 39 -9.15 10.59 8.20
C HIS A 39 -9.28 10.68 9.72
N ALA A 40 -10.47 11.03 10.23
CA ALA A 40 -10.72 11.13 11.67
C ALA A 40 -10.57 9.78 12.40
N GLU A 41 -11.01 8.68 11.79
CA GLU A 41 -10.83 7.33 12.36
C GLU A 41 -9.36 6.92 12.36
N ALA A 42 -8.61 7.23 11.31
CA ALA A 42 -7.18 6.96 11.23
C ALA A 42 -6.40 7.77 12.28
N ASP A 43 -6.71 9.05 12.43
CA ASP A 43 -6.12 9.93 13.44
C ASP A 43 -6.44 9.45 14.85
N ALA A 44 -7.71 9.16 15.16
CA ALA A 44 -8.09 8.64 16.47
C ALA A 44 -7.37 7.32 16.82
N LYS A 45 -7.07 6.50 15.81
CA LYS A 45 -6.40 5.21 15.99
C LYS A 45 -4.88 5.32 16.11
N TYR A 46 -4.25 6.25 15.40
CA TYR A 46 -2.79 6.29 15.24
C TYR A 46 -2.12 7.56 15.76
N ALA A 47 -2.86 8.62 16.06
CA ALA A 47 -2.30 9.84 16.63
C ALA A 47 -1.56 9.54 17.94
N GLY A 48 -0.35 10.08 18.06
CA GLY A 48 0.51 9.90 19.24
C GLY A 48 1.31 8.61 19.29
N ASN A 49 1.13 7.66 18.35
CA ASN A 49 1.91 6.42 18.28
C ASN A 49 2.78 6.35 17.03
N VAL A 50 3.83 7.18 17.03
CA VAL A 50 4.82 7.26 15.94
C VAL A 50 5.54 5.92 15.70
N GLY A 51 5.53 5.02 16.69
CA GLY A 51 6.30 3.78 16.67
C GLY A 51 5.67 2.60 15.92
N THR A 52 4.36 2.60 15.63
CA THR A 52 3.70 1.34 15.21
C THR A 52 2.66 1.42 14.09
N GLY A 53 2.13 2.61 13.72
CA GLY A 53 0.88 2.68 12.97
C GLY A 53 0.93 3.08 11.51
N HIS A 54 1.74 4.10 11.19
CA HIS A 54 1.56 4.87 9.94
C HIS A 54 2.12 4.19 8.68
N THR A 55 2.90 3.12 8.82
CA THR A 55 3.68 2.54 7.71
C THR A 55 2.81 1.96 6.58
N PHE A 56 1.55 1.63 6.85
CA PHE A 56 0.66 0.95 5.89
C PHE A 56 -0.64 1.70 5.64
N LEU A 57 -0.63 3.03 5.82
CA LEU A 57 -1.76 3.90 5.53
C LEU A 57 -1.53 4.62 4.20
N PHE A 58 -2.46 4.48 3.26
CA PHE A 58 -2.46 5.22 1.99
C PHE A 58 -3.71 6.09 1.92
N THR A 59 -3.53 7.40 1.71
CA THR A 59 -4.65 8.30 1.41
C THR A 59 -5.27 7.90 0.07
N LEU A 60 -6.58 7.69 0.06
CA LEU A 60 -7.36 7.42 -1.14
C LEU A 60 -7.86 8.74 -1.74
N ASN A 61 -8.50 9.58 -0.91
CA ASN A 61 -9.00 10.89 -1.29
C ASN A 61 -9.15 11.79 -0.03
N ASP A 62 -9.86 12.91 -0.16
CA ASP A 62 -10.08 13.87 0.92
C ASP A 62 -10.87 13.29 2.11
N ASP A 63 -11.64 12.22 1.90
CA ASP A 63 -12.49 11.62 2.92
C ASP A 63 -11.90 10.32 3.50
N TYR A 64 -11.18 9.55 2.67
CA TYR A 64 -10.83 8.16 2.97
C TYR A 64 -9.33 7.85 2.90
N ILE A 65 -8.94 6.90 3.75
CA ILE A 65 -7.62 6.26 3.86
C ILE A 65 -7.81 4.75 3.78
N ILE A 66 -6.89 4.05 3.10
CA ILE A 66 -6.77 2.59 3.16
C ILE A 66 -5.73 2.20 4.23
N ASP A 67 -6.18 1.48 5.26
CA ASP A 67 -5.36 0.87 6.31
C ASP A 67 -5.05 -0.59 5.96
N ALA A 68 -3.89 -0.83 5.35
CA ALA A 68 -3.44 -2.18 5.02
C ALA A 68 -2.90 -2.97 6.23
N ASN A 69 -2.95 -2.41 7.46
CA ASN A 69 -2.75 -3.24 8.66
C ASN A 69 -3.86 -4.30 8.80
N GLN A 70 -5.07 -3.99 8.34
CA GLN A 70 -6.24 -4.85 8.43
C GLN A 70 -6.67 -5.27 7.02
N GLY A 71 -6.67 -6.57 6.74
CA GLY A 71 -7.07 -7.08 5.42
C GLY A 71 -6.10 -6.75 4.27
N GLY A 72 -4.88 -6.28 4.58
CA GLY A 72 -3.91 -5.88 3.56
C GLY A 72 -3.34 -7.02 2.72
N GLY A 73 -3.13 -6.74 1.43
CA GLY A 73 -2.54 -7.67 0.47
C GLY A 73 -1.00 -7.65 0.43
N VAL A 74 -0.41 -8.22 -0.62
CA VAL A 74 1.06 -8.24 -0.80
C VAL A 74 1.67 -6.84 -0.91
N ALA A 75 0.90 -5.87 -1.43
CA ALA A 75 1.33 -4.50 -1.68
C ALA A 75 1.82 -3.77 -0.42
N ARG A 76 1.29 -4.11 0.76
CA ARG A 76 1.70 -3.49 2.03
C ARG A 76 3.18 -3.70 2.34
N TRP A 77 3.81 -4.72 1.76
CA TRP A 77 5.23 -5.02 1.96
C TRP A 77 6.15 -4.37 0.92
N ILE A 78 5.61 -3.55 -0.01
CA ILE A 78 6.43 -2.76 -0.92
C ILE A 78 7.07 -1.64 -0.10
N ASN A 79 8.40 -1.64 -0.04
CA ASN A 79 9.14 -0.64 0.70
C ASN A 79 9.17 0.71 -0.04
N HIS A 80 9.31 1.78 0.72
CA HIS A 80 9.62 3.11 0.21
C HIS A 80 11.04 3.16 -0.39
N SER A 81 11.21 3.91 -1.48
CA SER A 81 12.51 4.24 -2.07
C SER A 81 12.45 5.60 -2.76
N CYS A 82 13.47 6.44 -2.55
CA CYS A 82 13.62 7.72 -3.26
C CYS A 82 13.93 7.54 -4.77
N LYS A 83 14.36 6.33 -5.19
CA LYS A 83 14.55 5.94 -6.58
C LYS A 83 13.72 4.69 -6.86
N PRO A 84 12.39 4.80 -6.95
CA PRO A 84 11.50 3.65 -7.04
C PRO A 84 11.50 3.04 -8.45
N ASN A 85 11.08 1.78 -8.54
CA ASN A 85 10.87 1.06 -9.80
C ASN A 85 9.39 0.70 -10.05
N ALA A 86 8.50 1.06 -9.13
CA ALA A 86 7.06 0.94 -9.23
C ALA A 86 6.41 2.24 -8.70
N LYS A 87 5.17 2.51 -9.12
CA LYS A 87 4.39 3.65 -8.63
C LYS A 87 2.97 3.21 -8.32
N ALA A 88 2.37 3.85 -7.32
CA ALA A 88 0.95 3.75 -7.08
C ALA A 88 0.20 4.67 -8.05
N TRP A 89 -0.99 4.22 -8.45
CA TRP A 89 -1.98 5.06 -9.12
C TRP A 89 -3.21 5.07 -8.23
N VAL A 90 -3.73 6.27 -7.98
CA VAL A 90 -4.98 6.46 -7.27
C VAL A 90 -6.05 6.68 -8.33
N ILE A 91 -7.13 5.90 -8.25
CA ILE A 91 -8.28 6.01 -9.14
C ILE A 91 -9.48 6.24 -8.23
N GLU A 92 -10.02 7.44 -8.28
CA GLU A 92 -11.20 7.83 -7.53
C GLU A 92 -12.42 7.71 -8.43
N HIS A 93 -13.54 7.22 -7.88
CA HIS A 93 -14.81 7.25 -8.58
C HIS A 93 -15.29 8.70 -8.73
N GLU A 94 -16.01 9.01 -9.81
CA GLU A 94 -16.48 10.38 -10.09
C GLU A 94 -17.40 10.94 -8.99
N THR A 95 -18.07 10.06 -8.24
CA THR A 95 -18.95 10.45 -7.12
C THR A 95 -18.21 10.64 -5.79
N GLY A 96 -16.90 10.36 -5.75
CA GLY A 96 -16.11 10.33 -4.50
C GLY A 96 -16.36 9.10 -3.63
N ASP A 97 -17.25 8.21 -4.05
CA ASP A 97 -17.50 6.95 -3.35
C ASP A 97 -16.36 5.95 -3.61
N PRO A 98 -15.88 5.25 -2.56
CA PRO A 98 -14.81 4.27 -2.65
C PRO A 98 -15.27 2.89 -3.14
#